data_AF-A0AAU4MAE9-F1
#
_entry.id   AF-A0AAU4MAE9-F1
#
_cell.length_a   1.000
_cell.length_b   1.000
_cell.length_c   1.000
_cell.angle_alpha   90.00
_cell.angle_beta   90.00
_cell.angle_gamma   90.00
#
_symmetry.space_group_name_H-M   'P 1'
#
loop_
_entity.id
_entity.type
_entity.pdbx_description
1 polymer ?
#
loop_
_entity_poly.entity_id
_entity_poly.type
_entity_poly.pdbx_seq_one_letter_code
_entity_poly.pdbx_strand_id
1 'polypeptide(L)'
;MAAHQPQEPYGPHEPHDRAAEREWLASYDPRAYTPVAVTVDVVALTLRRGGLHVLLVQRGAPPYQGYWALPGGFLRAGQEGLDQAAARELAEETGLQGSADAEAALSRVHLEQLGTYGAPERDPRMHVVSVAYLAFAPDLPDPQAGTDAAAAAWHPVTSLDLRPAAGRQPAGAPAEAHGGGLDERAGTPPEPGGPVRPAADSCFPERDSPDQAPGEHGFVEPQPGARASAGQGSWHQEGAVARTPLAFDHATILADGLDRARAKIEYSPLATAFLQHDFTIPELRAVYEAVWDEKLHPGNFHRKVLSVPGFVESTGTTAERGGSRGGPRARNYRSGDAALLHPALLRPAHEDEIR
;
A
#
# COMPACT_ATOMS: atom_id res chain seq x y z
N MET A 1 59.14 21.92 9.48
CA MET A 1 57.72 21.87 9.86
C MET A 1 56.94 22.47 8.70
N ALA A 2 56.19 21.64 7.97
CA ALA A 2 55.53 22.03 6.73
C ALA A 2 54.29 22.89 7.03
N ALA A 3 54.17 24.01 6.32
CA ALA A 3 53.05 24.93 6.41
C ALA A 3 51.80 24.30 5.78
N HIS A 4 50.68 24.38 6.49
CA HIS A 4 49.35 23.98 6.02
C HIS A 4 48.90 24.99 4.95
N GLN A 5 48.77 24.56 3.69
CA GLN A 5 48.17 25.38 2.65
C GLN A 5 46.64 25.37 2.82
N PRO A 6 45.96 26.52 2.72
CA PRO A 6 44.50 26.56 2.72
C PRO A 6 43.96 25.95 1.42
N GLN A 7 42.94 25.08 1.54
CA GLN A 7 42.19 24.56 0.39
C GLN A 7 41.40 25.71 -0.25
N GLU A 8 41.57 25.90 -1.57
CA GLU A 8 40.77 26.85 -2.35
C GLU A 8 39.29 26.42 -2.40
N PRO A 9 38.34 27.37 -2.37
CA PRO A 9 36.92 27.04 -2.43
C PRO A 9 36.57 26.55 -3.84
N TYR A 10 35.62 25.61 -3.91
CA TYR A 10 34.93 25.13 -5.12
C TYR A 10 34.89 26.19 -6.23
N GLY A 11 35.50 25.89 -7.37
CA GLY A 11 35.49 26.75 -8.56
C GLY A 11 34.09 26.97 -9.13
N PRO A 12 33.90 27.96 -10.01
CA PRO A 12 32.59 28.26 -10.60
C PRO A 12 32.09 27.06 -11.42
N HIS A 13 30.86 26.61 -11.19
CA HIS A 13 30.18 25.66 -12.08
C HIS A 13 30.14 26.25 -13.50
N GLU A 14 30.75 25.57 -14.47
CA GLU A 14 30.64 25.99 -15.87
C GLU A 14 29.16 26.00 -16.29
N PRO A 15 28.72 27.01 -17.07
CA PRO A 15 27.34 27.08 -17.52
C PRO A 15 27.00 25.89 -18.41
N HIS A 16 25.98 25.12 -18.04
CA HIS A 16 25.44 24.03 -18.86
C HIS A 16 25.10 24.51 -20.28
N ASP A 17 25.76 23.95 -21.29
CA ASP A 17 25.47 24.22 -22.69
C ASP A 17 24.16 23.54 -23.11
N ARG A 18 23.07 24.32 -23.05
CA ARG A 18 21.73 23.89 -23.43
C ARG A 18 21.60 23.52 -24.91
N ALA A 19 22.52 23.94 -25.79
CA ALA A 19 22.49 23.59 -27.20
C ALA A 19 22.99 22.15 -27.42
N ALA A 20 24.12 21.81 -26.82
CA ALA A 20 24.65 20.44 -26.81
C ALA A 20 23.66 19.45 -26.17
N GLU A 21 23.02 19.83 -25.07
CA GLU A 21 22.00 19.00 -24.41
C GLU A 21 20.79 18.72 -25.32
N ARG A 22 20.32 19.72 -26.08
CA ARG A 22 19.21 19.56 -27.03
C ARG A 22 19.56 18.62 -28.18
N GLU A 23 20.77 18.74 -28.71
CA GLU A 23 21.25 17.85 -29.79
C GLU A 23 21.36 16.41 -29.29
N TRP A 24 21.88 16.20 -28.08
CA TRP A 24 21.96 14.89 -27.46
C TRP A 24 20.58 14.27 -27.24
N LEU A 25 19.62 15.01 -26.65
CA LEU A 25 18.25 14.55 -26.44
C LEU A 25 17.53 14.18 -27.74
N ALA A 26 17.79 14.90 -28.84
CA ALA A 26 17.22 14.58 -30.14
C ALA A 26 17.80 13.28 -30.74
N SER A 27 19.01 12.90 -30.34
CA SER A 27 19.67 11.66 -30.77
C SER A 27 19.36 10.44 -29.88
N TYR A 28 18.76 10.66 -28.71
CA TYR A 28 18.49 9.60 -27.74
C TYR A 28 17.36 8.69 -28.22
N ASP A 29 17.62 7.38 -28.33
CA ASP A 29 16.56 6.39 -28.59
C ASP A 29 16.00 5.85 -27.26
N PRO A 30 14.79 6.28 -26.84
CA PRO A 30 14.19 5.80 -25.59
C PRO A 30 13.85 4.30 -25.62
N ARG A 31 13.86 3.66 -26.79
CA ARG A 31 13.56 2.23 -26.96
C ARG A 31 14.80 1.35 -26.83
N ALA A 32 15.98 1.94 -26.58
CA ALA A 32 17.19 1.19 -26.27
C ALA A 32 17.04 0.34 -25.00
N TYR A 33 16.05 0.66 -24.15
CA TYR A 33 15.68 -0.10 -22.97
C TYR A 33 14.30 -0.73 -23.17
N THR A 34 14.13 -1.97 -22.71
CA THR A 34 12.84 -2.66 -22.75
C THR A 34 11.86 -1.92 -21.84
N PRO A 35 10.71 -1.42 -22.34
CA PRO A 35 9.74 -0.73 -21.52
C PRO A 35 9.12 -1.67 -20.47
N VAL A 36 8.95 -1.15 -19.26
CA VAL A 36 8.15 -1.76 -18.20
C VAL A 36 6.86 -0.98 -18.03
N ALA A 37 5.80 -1.63 -17.56
CA ALA A 37 4.57 -0.92 -17.23
C ALA A 37 4.60 -0.42 -15.78
N VAL A 38 3.97 0.73 -15.54
CA VAL A 38 3.81 1.29 -14.19
C VAL A 38 2.34 1.25 -13.81
N THR A 39 2.05 0.70 -12.64
CA THR A 39 0.73 0.72 -12.01
C THR A 39 0.78 1.46 -10.68
N VAL A 40 -0.38 1.83 -10.17
CA VAL A 40 -0.56 2.24 -8.77
C VAL A 40 -1.56 1.30 -8.12
N ASP A 41 -1.34 0.95 -6.86
CA ASP A 41 -2.26 0.17 -6.02
C ASP A 41 -2.52 0.94 -4.72
N VAL A 42 -3.77 1.04 -4.27
CA VAL A 42 -4.15 1.84 -3.11
C VAL A 42 -4.65 0.95 -1.98
N VAL A 43 -3.91 0.92 -0.87
CA VAL A 43 -4.36 0.38 0.41
C VAL A 43 -5.26 1.42 1.08
N ALA A 44 -6.55 1.40 0.76
CA ALA A 44 -7.53 2.32 1.34
C ALA A 44 -8.14 1.72 2.61
N LEU A 45 -7.89 2.36 3.75
CA LEU A 45 -8.29 1.91 5.07
C LEU A 45 -9.31 2.87 5.70
N THR A 46 -10.33 2.30 6.34
CA THR A 46 -11.34 3.06 7.08
C THR A 46 -11.86 2.25 8.25
N LEU A 47 -12.50 2.93 9.21
CA LEU A 47 -13.16 2.25 10.33
C LEU A 47 -14.64 2.05 10.03
N ARG A 48 -15.08 0.80 10.10
CA ARG A 48 -16.49 0.43 9.92
C ARG A 48 -16.90 -0.53 11.01
N ARG A 49 -18.06 -0.28 11.61
CA ARG A 49 -18.63 -1.11 12.69
C ARG A 49 -17.63 -1.41 13.83
N GLY A 50 -16.74 -0.45 14.14
CA GLY A 50 -15.73 -0.58 15.20
C GLY A 50 -14.49 -1.41 14.85
N GLY A 51 -14.29 -1.76 13.58
CA GLY A 51 -13.10 -2.49 13.11
C GLY A 51 -12.46 -1.86 11.88
N LEU A 52 -11.16 -2.12 11.69
CA LEU A 52 -10.43 -1.67 10.51
C LEU A 52 -10.83 -2.49 9.28
N HIS A 53 -11.24 -1.78 8.23
CA HIS A 53 -11.61 -2.35 6.95
C HIS A 53 -10.70 -1.81 5.84
N VAL A 54 -10.49 -2.64 4.82
CA VAL A 54 -9.80 -2.27 3.58
C VAL A 54 -10.75 -2.37 2.40
N LEU A 55 -10.62 -1.44 1.45
CA LEU A 55 -11.33 -1.53 0.17
C LEU A 55 -10.68 -2.58 -0.72
N LEU A 56 -11.47 -3.50 -1.23
CA LEU A 56 -11.03 -4.46 -2.24
C LEU A 56 -11.99 -4.46 -3.43
N VAL A 57 -11.43 -4.78 -4.60
CA VAL A 57 -12.16 -4.94 -5.86
C VAL A 57 -12.00 -6.36 -6.35
N GLN A 58 -13.09 -6.99 -6.78
CA GLN A 58 -13.06 -8.32 -7.36
C GLN A 58 -12.78 -8.20 -8.86
N ARG A 59 -11.69 -8.81 -9.31
CA ARG A 59 -11.25 -8.69 -10.71
C ARG A 59 -12.25 -9.33 -11.67
N GLY A 60 -12.74 -8.57 -12.66
CA GLY A 60 -13.65 -9.05 -13.70
C GLY A 60 -12.97 -9.80 -14.85
N ALA A 61 -11.66 -9.64 -15.02
CA ALA A 61 -10.91 -10.20 -16.14
C ALA A 61 -9.58 -10.87 -15.70
N PRO A 62 -9.04 -11.84 -16.49
CA PRO A 62 -7.73 -12.42 -16.27
C PRO A 62 -6.60 -11.38 -16.31
N PRO A 63 -5.45 -11.62 -15.64
CA PRO A 63 -5.17 -12.75 -14.72
C PRO A 63 -5.93 -12.62 -13.40
N TYR A 64 -6.00 -13.69 -12.60
CA TYR A 64 -6.67 -13.70 -11.29
C TYR A 64 -8.16 -13.28 -11.33
N GLN A 65 -8.87 -13.63 -12.40
CA GLN A 65 -10.31 -13.36 -12.51
C GLN A 65 -11.06 -13.97 -11.31
N GLY A 66 -11.94 -13.19 -10.68
CA GLY A 66 -12.69 -13.58 -9.50
C GLY A 66 -11.95 -13.44 -8.17
N TYR A 67 -10.65 -13.14 -8.17
CA TYR A 67 -9.89 -12.85 -6.95
C TYR A 67 -10.12 -11.39 -6.52
N TRP A 68 -10.02 -11.15 -5.22
CA TRP A 68 -10.00 -9.80 -4.66
C TRP A 68 -8.63 -9.17 -4.84
N ALA A 69 -8.58 -7.87 -5.10
CA ALA A 69 -7.38 -7.09 -5.33
C ALA A 69 -7.52 -5.72 -4.63
N LEU A 70 -6.39 -5.07 -4.37
CA LEU A 70 -6.39 -3.65 -4.06
C LEU A 70 -6.92 -2.86 -5.27
N PRO A 71 -7.66 -1.76 -5.06
CA PRO A 71 -7.93 -0.75 -6.07
C PRO A 71 -6.63 -0.31 -6.74
N GLY A 72 -6.60 -0.28 -8.06
CA GLY A 72 -5.38 0.04 -8.77
C GLY A 72 -5.48 -0.14 -10.26
N GLY A 73 -4.53 0.47 -10.97
CA GLY A 73 -4.55 0.51 -12.42
C GLY A 73 -3.27 1.09 -13.00
N PHE A 74 -3.22 1.12 -14.33
CA PHE A 74 -2.04 1.59 -15.06
C PHE A 74 -1.94 3.12 -15.03
N LEU A 75 -0.71 3.60 -14.89
CA LEU A 75 -0.40 5.02 -15.08
C LEU A 75 -0.72 5.45 -16.51
N ARG A 76 -1.47 6.54 -16.67
CA ARG A 76 -1.76 7.14 -17.99
C ARG A 76 -0.54 7.96 -18.45
N ALA A 77 0.40 7.29 -19.11
CA ALA A 77 1.66 7.86 -19.57
C ALA A 77 1.47 9.19 -20.32
N GLY A 78 2.21 10.22 -19.89
CA GLY A 78 2.18 11.56 -20.47
C GLY A 78 0.96 12.41 -20.07
N GLN A 79 0.04 11.90 -19.24
CA GLN A 79 -1.18 12.59 -18.84
C GLN A 79 -1.23 12.90 -17.34
N GLU A 80 -0.64 12.04 -16.50
CA GLU A 80 -0.72 12.15 -15.05
C GLU A 80 0.58 11.72 -14.34
N GLY A 81 0.76 12.20 -13.10
CA GLY A 81 1.76 11.69 -12.16
C GLY A 81 1.23 10.57 -11.26
N LEU A 82 2.09 9.98 -10.43
CA LEU A 82 1.74 8.85 -9.56
C LEU A 82 0.66 9.23 -8.52
N ASP A 83 0.77 10.39 -7.87
CA ASP A 83 -0.21 10.85 -6.88
C ASP A 83 -1.59 11.06 -7.51
N GLN A 84 -1.62 11.60 -8.73
CA GLN A 84 -2.84 11.81 -9.51
C GLN A 84 -3.47 10.47 -9.92
N ALA A 85 -2.65 9.51 -10.35
CA ALA A 85 -3.11 8.17 -10.66
C ALA A 85 -3.72 7.49 -9.42
N ALA A 86 -3.04 7.53 -8.26
CA ALA A 86 -3.54 6.92 -7.03
C ALA A 86 -4.86 7.55 -6.56
N ALA A 87 -4.98 8.88 -6.61
CA ALA A 87 -6.22 9.58 -6.31
C ALA A 87 -7.35 9.20 -7.28
N ARG A 88 -7.02 9.07 -8.57
CA ARG A 88 -7.96 8.66 -9.62
C ARG A 88 -8.47 7.23 -9.41
N GLU A 89 -7.57 6.25 -9.22
CA GLU A 89 -7.95 4.85 -8.97
C GLU A 89 -8.81 4.73 -7.70
N LEU A 90 -8.45 5.44 -6.63
CA LEU A 90 -9.27 5.47 -5.42
C LEU A 90 -10.66 6.04 -5.69
N ALA A 91 -10.76 7.13 -6.46
CA ALA A 91 -12.03 7.79 -6.76
C ALA A 91 -12.94 6.95 -7.67
N GLU A 92 -12.36 6.26 -8.66
CA GLU A 92 -13.08 5.36 -9.58
C GLU A 92 -13.78 4.21 -8.79
N GLU A 93 -13.09 3.59 -7.83
CA GLU A 93 -13.61 2.42 -7.09
C GLU A 93 -14.50 2.76 -5.89
N THR A 94 -14.39 3.98 -5.35
CA THR A 94 -15.25 4.46 -4.25
C THR A 94 -16.48 5.21 -4.74
N GLY A 95 -16.65 5.38 -6.05
CA GLY A 95 -17.72 6.19 -6.63
C GLY A 95 -17.60 7.68 -6.27
N LEU A 96 -16.41 8.15 -5.88
CA LEU A 96 -16.11 9.53 -5.52
C LEU A 96 -15.90 10.43 -6.76
N GLN A 97 -16.47 10.07 -7.92
CA GLN A 97 -16.38 10.90 -9.13
C GLN A 97 -17.56 11.88 -9.23
N GLY A 98 -17.25 13.15 -9.48
CA GLY A 98 -18.20 14.11 -10.05
C GLY A 98 -19.28 14.68 -9.11
N SER A 99 -19.18 14.50 -7.79
CA SER A 99 -20.05 15.19 -6.82
C SER A 99 -19.25 16.11 -5.90
N ALA A 100 -19.84 17.24 -5.49
CA ALA A 100 -19.22 18.17 -4.54
C ALA A 100 -18.88 17.49 -3.19
N ASP A 101 -19.71 16.52 -2.79
CA ASP A 101 -19.48 15.70 -1.59
C ASP A 101 -18.26 14.79 -1.75
N ALA A 102 -17.95 14.38 -2.98
CA ALA A 102 -16.83 13.51 -3.26
C ALA A 102 -15.49 14.23 -3.30
N GLU A 103 -15.41 15.43 -3.88
CA GLU A 103 -14.21 16.28 -3.78
C GLU A 103 -13.92 16.65 -2.32
N ALA A 104 -14.96 16.96 -1.55
CA ALA A 104 -14.85 17.19 -0.12
C ALA A 104 -14.40 15.94 0.66
N ALA A 105 -14.79 14.73 0.24
CA ALA A 105 -14.31 13.48 0.84
C ALA A 105 -12.85 13.19 0.49
N LEU A 106 -12.46 13.35 -0.78
CA LEU A 106 -11.08 13.13 -1.25
C LEU A 106 -10.09 14.12 -0.65
N SER A 107 -10.48 15.39 -0.45
CA SER A 107 -9.63 16.38 0.25
C SER A 107 -9.35 16.03 1.72
N ARG A 108 -10.15 15.16 2.33
CA ARG A 108 -9.93 14.62 3.68
C ARG A 108 -9.16 13.30 3.70
N VAL A 109 -8.88 12.72 2.54
CA VAL A 109 -8.07 11.50 2.44
C VAL A 109 -6.62 11.86 2.70
N HIS A 110 -6.06 11.29 3.76
CA HIS A 110 -4.61 11.23 3.91
C HIS A 110 -4.10 10.20 2.90
N LEU A 111 -3.45 10.66 1.84
CA LEU A 111 -2.83 9.81 0.81
C LEU A 111 -1.32 9.95 0.88
N GLU A 112 -0.61 8.83 0.95
CA GLU A 112 0.85 8.83 0.92
C GLU A 112 1.41 7.60 0.21
N GLN A 113 2.58 7.74 -0.39
CA GLN A 113 3.25 6.61 -1.01
C GLN A 113 3.74 5.62 0.08
N LEU A 114 3.40 4.35 -0.09
CA LEU A 114 3.78 3.26 0.81
C LEU A 114 5.15 2.68 0.43
N GLY A 115 5.29 2.28 -0.83
CA GLY A 115 6.45 1.57 -1.36
C GLY A 115 6.30 1.24 -2.86
N THR A 116 7.35 0.67 -3.44
CA THR A 116 7.40 0.29 -4.86
C THR A 116 7.71 -1.19 -5.00
N TYR A 117 6.88 -1.90 -5.76
CA TYR A 117 6.90 -3.35 -5.92
C TYR A 117 7.20 -3.69 -7.38
N GLY A 118 8.38 -4.23 -7.64
CA GLY A 118 8.90 -4.42 -9.00
C GLY A 118 9.50 -5.79 -9.28
N ALA A 119 9.15 -6.81 -8.47
CA ALA A 119 9.59 -8.18 -8.72
C ALA A 119 9.17 -8.61 -10.15
N PRO A 120 10.08 -9.10 -11.00
CA PRO A 120 9.80 -9.35 -12.41
C PRO A 120 8.58 -10.26 -12.67
N GLU A 121 8.32 -11.19 -11.76
CA GLU A 121 7.24 -12.18 -11.82
C GLU A 121 5.94 -11.76 -11.13
N ARG A 122 5.86 -10.57 -10.51
CA ARG A 122 4.68 -10.16 -9.72
C ARG A 122 3.39 -10.12 -10.54
N ASP A 123 3.53 -9.81 -11.83
CA ASP A 123 2.44 -9.79 -12.80
C ASP A 123 2.77 -10.74 -13.95
N PRO A 124 1.89 -11.72 -14.26
CA PRO A 124 2.16 -12.70 -15.30
C PRO A 124 2.10 -12.13 -16.72
N ARG A 125 1.64 -10.88 -16.91
CA ARG A 125 1.47 -10.27 -18.24
C ARG A 125 2.79 -9.75 -18.80
N MET A 126 3.58 -9.07 -17.98
CA MET A 126 4.86 -8.44 -18.33
C MET A 126 5.56 -7.94 -17.06
N HIS A 127 6.76 -7.36 -17.19
CA HIS A 127 7.37 -6.65 -16.07
C HIS A 127 6.55 -5.39 -15.74
N VAL A 128 5.77 -5.49 -14.66
CA VAL A 128 4.97 -4.39 -14.11
C VAL A 128 5.59 -3.95 -12.80
N VAL A 129 5.84 -2.64 -12.65
CA VAL A 129 6.22 -2.00 -11.39
C VAL A 129 4.99 -1.32 -10.82
N SER A 130 4.57 -1.70 -9.61
CA SER A 130 3.50 -0.99 -8.92
C SER A 130 4.04 -0.05 -7.86
N VAL A 131 3.56 1.19 -7.86
CA VAL A 131 3.79 2.15 -6.77
C VAL A 131 2.57 2.13 -5.88
N ALA A 132 2.72 1.54 -4.69
CA ALA A 132 1.61 1.42 -3.76
C ALA A 132 1.44 2.70 -2.94
N TYR A 133 0.18 3.04 -2.67
CA TYR A 133 -0.22 4.15 -1.82
C TYR A 133 -1.03 3.64 -0.64
N LEU A 134 -0.96 4.39 0.46
CA LEU A 134 -1.72 4.17 1.67
C LEU A 134 -2.70 5.35 1.82
N ALA A 135 -3.98 5.03 1.93
CA ALA A 135 -5.06 6.01 2.04
C ALA A 135 -5.88 5.80 3.31
N PHE A 136 -6.16 6.88 4.04
CA PHE A 136 -7.04 6.87 5.21
C PHE A 136 -8.04 8.01 5.15
N ALA A 137 -9.30 7.70 5.42
CA ALA A 137 -10.34 8.70 5.61
C ALA A 137 -11.48 8.16 6.50
N PRO A 138 -12.18 9.07 7.21
CA PRO A 138 -13.37 8.70 7.94
C PRO A 138 -14.52 8.48 6.95
N ASP A 139 -15.34 7.46 7.20
CA ASP A 139 -16.60 7.23 6.49
C ASP A 139 -16.49 7.31 4.95
N LEU A 140 -15.43 6.72 4.38
CA LEU A 140 -15.32 6.56 2.93
C LEU A 140 -16.61 5.89 2.43
N PRO A 141 -17.20 6.33 1.30
CA PRO A 141 -18.49 5.84 0.84
C PRO A 141 -18.47 4.33 0.56
N ASP A 142 -19.67 3.76 0.45
CA ASP A 142 -19.79 2.38 -0.01
C ASP A 142 -19.29 2.29 -1.45
N PRO A 143 -18.42 1.33 -1.76
CA PRO A 143 -17.76 1.26 -3.06
C PRO A 143 -18.75 0.82 -4.12
N GLN A 144 -18.48 1.24 -5.34
CA GLN A 144 -19.27 0.89 -6.51
C GLN A 144 -18.36 0.11 -7.46
N ALA A 145 -18.84 -1.02 -7.97
CA ALA A 145 -18.04 -1.79 -8.92
C ALA A 145 -17.78 -0.94 -10.18
N GLY A 146 -16.51 -0.64 -10.45
CA GLY A 146 -16.08 0.02 -11.68
C GLY A 146 -16.30 -0.84 -12.92
N THR A 147 -15.89 -0.33 -14.09
CA THR A 147 -16.11 -0.99 -15.40
C THR A 147 -15.40 -2.35 -15.52
N ASP A 148 -14.24 -2.51 -14.89
CA ASP A 148 -13.42 -3.73 -14.93
C ASP A 148 -13.55 -4.60 -13.65
N ALA A 149 -14.30 -4.14 -12.65
CA ALA A 149 -14.52 -4.83 -11.39
C ALA A 149 -15.86 -5.59 -11.42
N ALA A 150 -15.84 -6.87 -11.05
CA ALA A 150 -17.07 -7.66 -10.87
C ALA A 150 -17.84 -7.25 -9.60
N ALA A 151 -17.11 -6.75 -8.59
CA ALA A 151 -17.64 -6.26 -7.33
C ALA A 151 -16.62 -5.35 -6.64
N ALA A 152 -17.06 -4.49 -5.73
CA ALA A 152 -16.18 -3.75 -4.83
C ALA A 152 -16.79 -3.79 -3.42
N ALA A 153 -15.96 -3.95 -2.38
CA ALA A 153 -16.45 -4.12 -1.00
C ALA A 153 -15.42 -3.72 0.06
N TRP A 154 -15.94 -3.28 1.21
CA TRP A 154 -15.17 -3.12 2.43
C TRP A 154 -15.01 -4.46 3.15
N HIS A 155 -13.78 -4.96 3.26
CA HIS A 155 -13.45 -6.20 3.97
C HIS A 155 -12.84 -5.90 5.34
N PRO A 156 -13.28 -6.56 6.43
CA PRO A 156 -12.57 -6.52 7.69
C PRO A 156 -11.16 -7.06 7.49
N VAL A 157 -10.14 -6.32 7.92
CA VAL A 157 -8.73 -6.74 7.77
C VAL A 157 -8.47 -8.10 8.41
N THR A 158 -9.15 -8.38 9.53
CA THR A 158 -9.08 -9.66 10.26
C THR A 158 -9.61 -10.87 9.48
N SER A 159 -10.37 -10.66 8.40
CA SER A 159 -10.94 -11.72 7.57
C SER A 159 -10.04 -12.16 6.40
N LEU A 160 -8.98 -11.39 6.09
CA LEU A 160 -8.15 -11.57 4.89
C LEU A 160 -6.96 -12.47 5.15
N ASP A 161 -6.51 -13.25 4.15
CA ASP A 161 -5.25 -13.99 4.25
C ASP A 161 -4.10 -13.10 3.80
N LEU A 162 -3.28 -12.65 4.74
CA LEU A 162 -2.12 -11.80 4.43
C LEU A 162 -0.84 -12.59 4.19
N ARG A 163 -0.93 -13.93 4.20
CA ARG A 163 0.17 -14.75 3.70
C ARG A 163 0.29 -14.51 2.19
N PRO A 164 1.50 -14.37 1.65
CA PRO A 164 1.70 -14.31 0.20
C PRO A 164 0.97 -15.49 -0.46
N ALA A 165 0.26 -15.24 -1.57
CA ALA A 165 -0.32 -16.32 -2.37
C ALA A 165 0.79 -17.33 -2.66
N ALA A 166 0.58 -18.61 -2.33
CA ALA A 166 1.62 -19.63 -2.28
C ALA A 166 2.47 -19.63 -3.56
N GLY A 167 3.67 -19.05 -3.45
CA GLY A 167 4.51 -18.67 -4.58
C GLY A 167 5.67 -17.77 -4.15
N ARG A 168 6.58 -18.32 -3.34
CA ARG A 168 7.96 -17.85 -3.06
C ARG A 168 8.19 -16.90 -1.86
N GLN A 169 9.35 -17.10 -1.21
CA GLN A 169 9.88 -16.38 -0.06
C GLN A 169 10.07 -14.87 -0.34
N PRO A 170 9.81 -13.99 0.64
CA PRO A 170 10.13 -12.58 0.51
C PRO A 170 11.64 -12.38 0.40
N ALA A 171 12.07 -11.58 -0.58
CA ALA A 171 13.40 -10.99 -0.60
C ALA A 171 13.53 -10.04 0.61
N GLY A 172 14.67 -10.13 1.30
CA GLY A 172 14.90 -9.55 2.62
C GLY A 172 14.54 -8.07 2.78
N ALA A 173 14.18 -7.72 4.01
CA ALA A 173 13.95 -6.36 4.48
C ALA A 173 15.11 -5.41 4.08
N PRO A 174 14.84 -4.12 3.84
CA PRO A 174 15.90 -3.16 3.57
C PRO A 174 16.78 -3.03 4.81
N ALA A 175 18.06 -3.36 4.66
CA ALA A 175 19.06 -3.13 5.68
C ALA A 175 19.20 -1.63 5.95
N GLU A 176 19.21 -1.28 7.23
CA GLU A 176 19.46 0.05 7.74
C GLU A 176 20.76 0.62 7.17
N ALA A 177 20.67 1.79 6.54
CA ALA A 177 21.83 2.51 6.04
C ALA A 177 22.61 3.11 7.22
N HIS A 178 23.54 2.34 7.78
CA HIS A 178 24.59 2.89 8.63
C HIS A 178 25.67 3.55 7.77
N GLY A 179 25.83 4.86 7.98
CA GLY A 179 26.90 5.65 7.37
C GLY A 179 28.28 5.16 7.76
N GLY A 180 29.17 5.12 6.78
CA GLY A 180 30.59 4.80 6.96
C GLY A 180 31.41 5.19 5.74
N GLY A 181 32.18 6.27 5.89
CA GLY A 181 33.47 6.57 5.26
C GLY A 181 33.65 6.31 3.76
N LEU A 182 33.69 7.39 2.98
CA LEU A 182 34.32 7.41 1.66
C LEU A 182 35.84 7.29 1.85
N ASP A 183 36.42 6.18 1.40
CA ASP A 183 37.86 6.02 1.24
C ASP A 183 38.20 6.30 -0.24
N GLU A 184 38.93 7.38 -0.48
CA GLU A 184 39.39 7.83 -1.79
C GLU A 184 40.49 6.88 -2.32
N ARG A 185 40.19 6.11 -3.38
CA ARG A 185 41.21 5.70 -4.36
C ARG A 185 40.67 5.76 -5.78
N ALA A 186 41.33 6.63 -6.55
CA ALA A 186 41.11 6.95 -7.94
C ALA A 186 41.22 5.73 -8.87
N GLY A 187 40.28 5.63 -9.81
CA GLY A 187 40.38 4.88 -11.06
C GLY A 187 39.75 5.74 -12.16
N THR A 188 40.54 6.10 -13.17
CA THR A 188 40.21 6.97 -14.30
C THR A 188 38.94 6.50 -15.05
N PRO A 189 38.04 7.41 -15.48
CA PRO A 189 36.89 7.04 -16.30
C PRO A 189 37.33 6.64 -17.71
N PRO A 190 36.68 5.67 -18.37
CA PRO A 190 36.94 5.38 -19.78
C PRO A 190 36.36 6.49 -20.67
N GLU A 191 37.14 6.88 -21.68
CA GLU A 191 36.77 7.83 -22.73
C GLU A 191 35.49 7.41 -23.49
N PRO A 192 34.71 8.37 -24.04
CA PRO A 192 33.47 8.07 -24.76
C PRO A 192 33.78 7.45 -26.13
N GLY A 193 33.52 6.15 -26.26
CA GLY A 193 33.58 5.43 -27.54
C GLY A 193 32.50 5.91 -28.51
N GLY A 194 32.90 6.18 -29.76
CA GLY A 194 32.05 6.64 -30.86
C GLY A 194 30.96 5.63 -31.31
N PRO A 195 30.22 5.95 -32.38
CA PRO A 195 28.93 5.31 -32.68
C PRO A 195 29.09 3.82 -33.00
N VAL A 196 28.38 2.99 -32.22
CA VAL A 196 28.26 1.56 -32.44
C VAL A 196 27.41 1.32 -33.69
N ARG A 197 28.01 0.74 -34.74
CA ARG A 197 27.30 0.29 -35.94
C ARG A 197 26.46 -0.95 -35.59
N PRO A 198 25.25 -1.13 -36.16
CA PRO A 198 24.44 -2.31 -35.88
C PRO A 198 25.11 -3.55 -36.49
N ALA A 199 25.25 -4.61 -35.69
CA ALA A 199 25.63 -5.92 -36.18
C ALA A 199 24.45 -6.52 -36.96
N ALA A 200 24.73 -6.94 -38.19
CA ALA A 200 23.82 -7.66 -39.05
C ALA A 200 23.64 -9.12 -38.60
N ASP A 201 22.43 -9.61 -38.83
CA ASP A 201 22.02 -10.99 -39.09
C ASP A 201 22.60 -12.14 -38.24
N SER A 202 21.71 -12.76 -37.47
CA SER A 202 21.66 -14.22 -37.42
C SER A 202 20.21 -14.71 -37.29
N CYS A 203 19.76 -15.26 -38.41
CA CYS A 203 18.70 -16.24 -38.58
C CYS A 203 18.24 -16.98 -37.31
N PHE A 204 16.96 -16.87 -36.99
CA PHE A 204 16.21 -17.91 -36.30
C PHE A 204 15.36 -18.65 -37.33
N PRO A 205 15.37 -19.99 -37.38
CA PRO A 205 14.53 -20.73 -38.33
C PRO A 205 13.07 -20.72 -37.88
N GLU A 206 12.20 -20.44 -38.86
CA GLU A 206 10.76 -20.64 -38.84
C GLU A 206 10.42 -22.08 -38.45
N ARG A 207 9.42 -22.26 -37.58
CA ARG A 207 8.72 -23.54 -37.43
C ARG A 207 7.31 -23.40 -37.95
N ASP A 208 7.10 -24.02 -39.10
CA ASP A 208 5.80 -24.40 -39.61
C ASP A 208 5.05 -25.28 -38.61
N SER A 209 3.76 -24.97 -38.42
CA SER A 209 2.73 -25.98 -38.15
C SER A 209 2.07 -26.33 -39.48
N PRO A 210 1.68 -27.60 -39.69
CA PRO A 210 0.24 -27.84 -39.55
C PRO A 210 -0.13 -29.21 -38.95
N ASP A 211 -1.24 -29.18 -38.21
CA ASP A 211 -2.42 -30.05 -38.30
C ASP A 211 -2.26 -31.59 -38.27
N GLN A 212 -2.75 -32.21 -37.17
CA GLN A 212 -3.52 -33.47 -37.19
C GLN A 212 -4.01 -33.88 -35.79
N ALA A 213 -5.33 -33.85 -35.60
CA ALA A 213 -6.09 -34.81 -34.79
C ALA A 213 -6.52 -35.99 -35.72
N PRO A 214 -7.11 -37.13 -35.26
CA PRO A 214 -7.66 -37.41 -33.94
C PRO A 214 -7.27 -38.79 -33.35
N GLY A 215 -7.57 -38.98 -32.07
CA GLY A 215 -7.45 -40.28 -31.38
C GLY A 215 -8.37 -40.30 -30.16
N GLU A 216 -9.55 -40.88 -30.36
CA GLU A 216 -10.53 -41.26 -29.35
C GLU A 216 -9.89 -42.20 -28.31
N HIS A 217 -10.36 -42.18 -27.06
CA HIS A 217 -10.65 -43.34 -26.19
C HIS A 217 -10.83 -42.90 -24.73
N GLY A 218 -11.98 -43.29 -24.14
CA GLY A 218 -12.00 -43.72 -22.73
C GLY A 218 -12.60 -42.78 -21.70
N PHE A 219 -13.89 -42.46 -21.84
CA PHE A 219 -14.75 -42.05 -20.73
C PHE A 219 -14.88 -43.22 -19.74
N VAL A 220 -14.49 -43.04 -18.48
CA VAL A 220 -14.77 -43.97 -17.38
C VAL A 220 -15.56 -43.22 -16.31
N GLU A 221 -16.84 -43.54 -16.25
CA GLU A 221 -17.78 -43.15 -15.20
C GLU A 221 -17.51 -43.96 -13.91
N PRO A 222 -17.68 -43.38 -12.70
CA PRO A 222 -17.40 -44.08 -11.45
C PRO A 222 -18.59 -44.93 -11.00
N GLN A 223 -18.32 -46.16 -10.51
CA GLN A 223 -19.34 -46.98 -9.85
C GLN A 223 -19.45 -46.70 -8.34
N PRO A 224 -20.67 -46.71 -7.76
CA PRO A 224 -20.89 -46.47 -6.34
C PRO A 224 -20.90 -47.80 -5.55
N GLY A 225 -20.29 -47.81 -4.36
CA GLY A 225 -20.58 -48.85 -3.37
C GLY A 225 -19.46 -49.16 -2.37
N ALA A 226 -19.47 -48.48 -1.24
CA ALA A 226 -19.01 -49.06 0.03
C ALA A 226 -19.61 -48.29 1.21
N ARG A 227 -20.59 -48.90 1.87
CA ARG A 227 -20.96 -48.57 3.26
C ARG A 227 -19.88 -49.14 4.17
N ALA A 228 -19.30 -48.33 5.04
CA ALA A 228 -18.63 -48.80 6.25
C ALA A 228 -18.93 -47.86 7.42
N SER A 229 -19.11 -48.52 8.56
CA SER A 229 -19.60 -48.11 9.87
C SER A 229 -19.09 -46.80 10.48
N ALA A 230 -19.99 -46.17 11.23
CA ALA A 230 -19.72 -45.21 12.29
C ALA A 230 -18.78 -45.76 13.38
N GLY A 231 -17.93 -44.89 13.93
CA GLY A 231 -17.11 -45.24 15.08
C GLY A 231 -16.05 -44.22 15.48
N GLN A 232 -16.50 -43.07 16.02
CA GLN A 232 -15.89 -42.35 17.15
C GLN A 232 -14.52 -41.66 16.97
N GLY A 233 -14.52 -40.34 17.20
CA GLY A 233 -13.34 -39.61 17.68
C GLY A 233 -12.79 -38.51 16.78
N SER A 234 -13.63 -37.67 16.15
CA SER A 234 -13.12 -36.41 15.57
C SER A 234 -13.13 -35.34 16.65
N TRP A 235 -11.94 -34.98 17.13
CA TRP A 235 -11.71 -33.68 17.75
C TRP A 235 -12.27 -32.61 16.80
N HIS A 236 -13.12 -31.73 17.33
CA HIS A 236 -13.57 -30.57 16.59
C HIS A 236 -12.33 -29.72 16.25
N GLN A 237 -11.90 -29.73 14.99
CA GLN A 237 -11.14 -28.61 14.46
C GLN A 237 -12.10 -27.42 14.52
N GLU A 238 -11.81 -26.49 15.44
CA GLU A 238 -12.38 -25.15 15.39
C GLU A 238 -12.25 -24.64 13.95
N GLY A 239 -13.39 -24.30 13.35
CA GLY A 239 -13.51 -24.07 11.93
C GLY A 239 -12.47 -23.07 11.45
N ALA A 240 -11.54 -23.53 10.60
CA ALA A 240 -10.67 -22.65 9.85
C ALA A 240 -11.58 -21.73 9.02
N VAL A 241 -11.73 -20.49 9.46
CA VAL A 241 -12.40 -19.45 8.67
C VAL A 241 -11.62 -19.37 7.37
N ALA A 242 -12.28 -19.67 6.25
CA ALA A 242 -11.68 -19.58 4.94
C ALA A 242 -11.28 -18.12 4.70
N ARG A 243 -9.98 -17.82 4.83
CA ARG A 243 -9.45 -16.47 4.64
C ARG A 243 -9.42 -16.17 3.14
N THR A 244 -9.88 -14.99 2.75
CA THR A 244 -9.97 -14.58 1.34
C THR A 244 -8.57 -14.36 0.75
N PRO A 245 -8.17 -15.07 -0.33
CA PRO A 245 -6.90 -14.83 -1.01
C PRO A 245 -6.96 -13.57 -1.88
N LEU A 246 -5.81 -12.89 -2.03
CA LEU A 246 -5.68 -11.70 -2.86
C LEU A 246 -4.92 -12.00 -4.17
N ALA A 247 -5.23 -11.26 -5.22
CA ALA A 247 -4.54 -11.32 -6.51
C ALA A 247 -3.10 -10.79 -6.43
N PHE A 248 -2.24 -11.24 -7.33
CA PHE A 248 -0.83 -10.80 -7.43
C PHE A 248 -0.08 -10.92 -6.09
N ASP A 249 0.72 -9.93 -5.74
CA ASP A 249 1.42 -9.76 -4.46
C ASP A 249 0.67 -8.84 -3.50
N HIS A 250 -0.64 -8.61 -3.70
CA HIS A 250 -1.41 -7.63 -2.93
C HIS A 250 -1.54 -7.98 -1.44
N ALA A 251 -1.39 -9.25 -1.06
CA ALA A 251 -1.29 -9.65 0.34
C ALA A 251 -0.07 -9.04 1.03
N THR A 252 1.07 -8.97 0.34
CA THR A 252 2.30 -8.32 0.81
C THR A 252 2.11 -6.81 0.91
N ILE A 253 1.59 -6.18 -0.15
CA ILE A 253 1.33 -4.73 -0.18
C ILE A 253 0.39 -4.32 0.97
N LEU A 254 -0.67 -5.10 1.19
CA LEU A 254 -1.61 -4.86 2.29
C LEU A 254 -0.96 -5.05 3.66
N ALA A 255 -0.15 -6.10 3.85
CA ALA A 255 0.57 -6.32 5.10
C ALA A 255 1.49 -5.12 5.43
N ASP A 256 2.28 -4.68 4.45
CA ASP A 256 3.17 -3.51 4.59
C ASP A 256 2.36 -2.24 4.91
N GLY A 257 1.22 -2.05 4.26
CA GLY A 257 0.32 -0.92 4.48
C GLY A 257 -0.26 -0.90 5.90
N LEU A 258 -0.66 -2.06 6.42
CA LEU A 258 -1.16 -2.19 7.79
C LEU A 258 -0.08 -1.96 8.83
N ASP A 259 1.13 -2.48 8.61
CA ASP A 259 2.24 -2.26 9.52
C ASP A 259 2.68 -0.80 9.53
N ARG A 260 2.70 -0.15 8.35
CA ARG A 260 2.90 1.30 8.24
C ARG A 260 1.82 2.08 8.99
N ALA A 261 0.54 1.72 8.82
CA ALA A 261 -0.58 2.37 9.51
C ALA A 261 -0.42 2.30 11.04
N ARG A 262 -0.15 1.08 11.54
CA ARG A 262 0.00 0.79 12.97
C ARG A 262 1.16 1.54 13.60
N ALA A 263 2.32 1.53 12.94
CA ALA A 263 3.50 2.25 13.41
C ALA A 263 3.25 3.76 13.39
N LYS A 264 2.66 4.27 12.30
CA LYS A 264 2.49 5.72 12.11
C LYS A 264 1.55 6.37 13.11
N ILE A 265 0.51 5.68 13.57
CA ILE A 265 -0.35 6.21 14.64
C ILE A 265 0.35 6.25 16.00
N GLU A 266 1.49 5.58 16.20
CA GLU A 266 2.23 5.67 17.46
C GLU A 266 2.86 7.07 17.65
N TYR A 267 3.32 7.69 16.56
CA TYR A 267 4.15 8.91 16.61
C TYR A 267 3.59 10.10 15.84
N SER A 268 2.40 9.99 15.22
CA SER A 268 1.78 11.06 14.44
C SER A 268 0.28 11.21 14.77
N PRO A 269 -0.35 12.35 14.48
CA PRO A 269 -1.78 12.54 14.73
C PRO A 269 -2.68 11.73 13.79
N LEU A 270 -2.15 10.86 12.92
CA LEU A 270 -2.89 10.15 11.86
C LEU A 270 -4.19 9.48 12.34
N ALA A 271 -4.26 9.04 13.61
CA ALA A 271 -5.48 8.49 14.19
C ALA A 271 -6.70 9.44 14.11
N THR A 272 -6.49 10.76 14.12
CA THR A 272 -7.58 11.75 13.98
C THR A 272 -8.15 11.77 12.57
N ALA A 273 -7.39 11.33 11.55
CA ALA A 273 -7.87 11.22 10.17
C ALA A 273 -8.89 10.09 9.98
N PHE A 274 -9.12 9.24 10.98
CA PHE A 274 -10.21 8.24 10.97
C PHE A 274 -11.51 8.76 11.61
N LEU A 275 -11.52 10.00 12.11
CA LEU A 275 -12.65 10.58 12.83
C LEU A 275 -13.28 11.71 12.03
N GLN A 276 -14.57 11.95 12.29
CA GLN A 276 -15.25 13.17 11.84
C GLN A 276 -14.70 14.41 12.59
N HIS A 277 -15.06 15.60 12.11
CA HIS A 277 -14.49 16.90 12.52
C HIS A 277 -14.38 17.10 14.03
N ASP A 278 -15.47 16.84 14.76
CA ASP A 278 -15.49 16.85 16.22
C ASP A 278 -15.64 15.43 16.75
N PHE A 279 -14.75 15.03 17.65
CA PHE A 279 -14.71 13.69 18.22
C PHE A 279 -14.42 13.72 19.72
N THR A 280 -14.73 12.62 20.39
CA THR A 280 -14.47 12.40 21.81
C THR A 280 -13.21 11.55 22.02
N ILE A 281 -12.56 11.67 23.17
CA ILE A 281 -11.41 10.79 23.51
C ILE A 281 -11.78 9.29 23.46
N PRO A 282 -12.97 8.84 23.88
CA PRO A 282 -13.42 7.47 23.68
C PRO A 282 -13.50 7.02 22.21
N GLU A 283 -13.90 7.90 21.29
CA GLU A 283 -13.93 7.60 19.85
C GLU A 283 -12.51 7.52 19.29
N LEU A 284 -11.63 8.46 19.65
CA LEU A 284 -10.21 8.37 19.31
C LEU A 284 -9.57 7.09 19.85
N ARG A 285 -9.88 6.70 21.10
CA ARG A 285 -9.42 5.42 21.64
C ARG A 285 -9.90 4.24 20.80
N ALA A 286 -11.16 4.26 20.36
CA ALA A 286 -11.70 3.20 19.52
C ALA A 286 -10.97 3.08 18.17
N VAL A 287 -10.46 4.19 17.61
CA VAL A 287 -9.57 4.16 16.43
C VAL A 287 -8.30 3.38 16.73
N TYR A 288 -7.59 3.75 17.81
CA TYR A 288 -6.35 3.07 18.19
C TYR A 288 -6.59 1.57 18.46
N GLU A 289 -7.65 1.24 19.18
CA GLU A 289 -8.02 -0.16 19.44
C GLU A 289 -8.31 -0.94 18.16
N ALA A 290 -8.97 -0.31 17.18
CA ALA A 290 -9.30 -0.96 15.90
C ALA A 290 -8.08 -1.10 14.97
N VAL A 291 -7.16 -0.14 14.97
CA VAL A 291 -5.95 -0.18 14.13
C VAL A 291 -4.90 -1.14 14.71
N TRP A 292 -4.70 -1.12 16.03
CA TRP A 292 -3.77 -2.02 16.72
C TRP A 292 -4.34 -3.40 17.01
N ASP A 293 -5.66 -3.59 16.87
CA ASP A 293 -6.37 -4.82 17.24
C ASP A 293 -6.14 -5.22 18.72
N GLU A 294 -6.11 -4.22 19.61
CA GLU A 294 -5.79 -4.38 21.03
C GLU A 294 -6.68 -3.49 21.91
N LYS A 295 -6.97 -3.92 23.14
CA LYS A 295 -7.75 -3.12 24.10
C LYS A 295 -6.86 -2.16 24.90
N LEU A 296 -7.30 -0.91 25.01
CA LEU A 296 -6.59 0.15 25.72
C LEU A 296 -7.32 0.56 26.99
N HIS A 297 -6.55 0.76 28.07
CA HIS A 297 -7.11 1.23 29.33
C HIS A 297 -7.61 2.69 29.20
N PRO A 298 -8.92 2.98 29.40
CA PRO A 298 -9.50 4.29 29.10
C PRO A 298 -8.84 5.46 29.82
N GLY A 299 -8.55 5.32 31.11
CA GLY A 299 -7.95 6.38 31.91
C GLY A 299 -6.48 6.67 31.56
N ASN A 300 -5.73 5.64 31.16
CA ASN A 300 -4.32 5.81 30.78
C ASN A 300 -4.23 6.49 29.41
N PHE A 301 -5.03 6.02 28.46
CA PHE A 301 -5.14 6.63 27.14
C PHE A 301 -5.54 8.09 27.24
N HIS A 302 -6.62 8.39 27.99
CA HIS A 302 -7.08 9.77 28.18
C HIS A 302 -6.00 10.69 28.73
N ARG A 303 -5.25 10.24 29.76
CA ARG A 303 -4.13 11.03 30.31
C ARG A 303 -3.01 11.24 29.30
N LYS A 304 -2.64 10.20 28.52
CA LYS A 304 -1.59 10.31 27.49
C LYS A 304 -1.99 11.29 26.39
N VAL A 305 -3.19 11.16 25.83
CA VAL A 305 -3.68 12.06 24.78
C VAL A 305 -3.61 13.53 25.21
N LEU A 306 -4.11 13.85 26.41
CA LEU A 306 -4.10 15.22 26.91
C LEU A 306 -2.72 15.74 27.34
N SER A 307 -1.75 14.84 27.51
CA SER A 307 -0.38 15.22 27.86
C SER A 307 0.47 15.62 26.65
N VAL A 308 0.06 15.24 25.42
CA VAL A 308 0.78 15.55 24.18
C VAL A 308 0.35 16.93 23.68
N PRO A 309 1.24 17.95 23.67
CA PRO A 309 0.91 19.27 23.16
C PRO A 309 0.50 19.23 21.69
N GLY A 310 -0.52 20.00 21.31
CA GLY A 310 -0.99 20.12 19.93
C GLY A 310 -1.66 18.86 19.35
N PHE A 311 -1.79 17.77 20.12
CA PHE A 311 -2.42 16.56 19.57
C PHE A 311 -3.93 16.74 19.38
N VAL A 312 -4.63 17.23 20.40
CA VAL A 312 -6.06 17.50 20.35
C VAL A 312 -6.39 18.86 20.98
N GLU A 313 -7.38 19.54 20.43
CA GLU A 313 -7.89 20.81 20.93
C GLU A 313 -9.32 20.65 21.43
N SER A 314 -9.61 21.13 22.64
CA SER A 314 -10.98 21.14 23.16
C SER A 314 -11.83 22.15 22.40
N THR A 315 -13.00 21.72 21.91
CA THR A 315 -13.94 22.61 21.20
C THR A 315 -14.82 23.42 22.16
N GLY A 316 -14.79 23.08 23.45
CA GLY A 316 -15.65 23.70 24.48
C GLY A 316 -17.07 23.14 24.51
N THR A 317 -17.42 22.25 23.58
CA THR A 317 -18.71 21.56 23.52
C THR A 317 -18.63 20.15 24.11
N THR A 318 -19.80 19.52 24.28
CA THR A 318 -19.91 18.14 24.74
C THR A 318 -20.77 17.33 23.78
N ALA A 319 -20.52 16.04 23.70
CA ALA A 319 -21.25 15.12 22.84
C ALA A 319 -22.77 15.21 23.06
N GLU A 320 -23.53 15.06 21.98
CA GLU A 320 -24.99 15.17 22.00
C GLU A 320 -25.65 14.09 22.88
N ARG A 321 -25.04 12.90 22.93
CA ARG A 321 -25.49 11.77 23.75
C ARG A 321 -24.66 11.67 25.03
N GLY A 322 -25.35 11.46 26.15
CA GLY A 322 -24.71 11.10 27.43
C GLY A 322 -24.04 9.74 27.36
N GLY A 323 -23.16 9.44 28.32
CA GLY A 323 -22.50 8.14 28.38
C GLY A 323 -23.51 6.99 28.46
N SER A 324 -23.16 5.82 27.93
CA SER A 324 -24.03 4.63 27.82
C SER A 324 -24.64 4.13 29.14
N ARG A 325 -24.20 4.65 30.30
CA ARG A 325 -24.77 4.38 31.63
C ARG A 325 -25.28 5.64 32.35
N GLY A 326 -25.72 6.67 31.63
CA GLY A 326 -26.18 7.94 32.21
C GLY A 326 -25.06 8.79 32.79
N GLY A 327 -23.81 8.54 32.38
CA GLY A 327 -22.65 9.33 32.78
C GLY A 327 -22.60 10.71 32.11
N PRO A 328 -21.70 11.61 32.59
CA PRO A 328 -21.51 12.92 32.01
C PRO A 328 -21.27 12.85 30.50
N ARG A 329 -21.74 13.86 29.76
CA ARG A 329 -21.45 13.99 28.33
C ARG A 329 -19.95 14.14 28.14
N ALA A 330 -19.37 13.35 27.23
CA ALA A 330 -17.96 13.45 26.90
C ALA A 330 -17.68 14.81 26.25
N ARG A 331 -16.48 15.36 26.46
CA ARG A 331 -16.05 16.60 25.79
C ARG A 331 -15.70 16.30 24.33
N ASN A 332 -16.02 17.25 23.46
CA ASN A 332 -15.63 17.21 22.06
C ASN A 332 -14.26 17.87 21.88
N TYR A 333 -13.49 17.28 20.98
CA TYR A 333 -12.16 17.67 20.57
C TYR A 333 -12.09 17.69 19.06
N ARG A 334 -11.14 18.45 18.53
CA ARG A 334 -10.71 18.39 17.13
C ARG A 334 -9.21 18.09 17.07
N SER A 335 -8.72 17.68 15.90
CA SER A 335 -7.29 17.55 15.68
C SER A 335 -6.59 18.89 15.95
N GLY A 336 -5.48 18.86 16.70
CA GLY A 336 -4.61 20.03 16.82
C GLY A 336 -3.58 20.11 15.69
N ASP A 337 -2.55 20.93 15.90
CA ASP A 337 -1.50 21.26 14.94
C ASP A 337 -0.23 20.40 15.06
N ALA A 338 -0.19 19.42 15.96
CA ALA A 338 0.97 18.57 16.16
C ALA A 338 1.24 17.70 14.93
N ALA A 339 2.40 17.86 14.30
CA ALA A 339 2.87 16.95 13.25
C ALA A 339 3.43 15.63 13.81
N LEU A 340 3.91 15.63 15.06
CA LEU A 340 4.48 14.48 15.76
C LEU A 340 3.96 14.41 17.19
N LEU A 341 3.79 13.19 17.71
CA LEU A 341 3.36 12.94 19.07
C LEU A 341 4.59 12.76 19.98
N HIS A 342 4.79 13.69 20.89
CA HIS A 342 5.81 13.58 21.93
C HIS A 342 5.22 13.88 23.33
N PRO A 343 5.19 12.90 24.25
CA PRO A 343 5.62 11.51 24.07
C PRO A 343 4.74 10.72 23.08
N ALA A 344 5.31 9.69 22.45
CA ALA A 344 4.58 8.80 21.55
C ALA A 344 3.50 7.99 22.29
N LEU A 345 2.45 7.61 21.57
CA LEU A 345 1.42 6.68 22.02
C LEU A 345 1.82 5.28 21.56
N LEU A 346 2.58 4.56 22.39
CA LEU A 346 3.06 3.24 22.03
C LEU A 346 1.97 2.18 22.20
N ARG A 347 2.04 1.14 21.36
CA ARG A 347 1.27 -0.10 21.55
C ARG A 347 1.66 -0.77 22.87
N PRO A 348 0.74 -1.33 23.65
CA PRO A 348 1.08 -2.01 24.91
C PRO A 348 2.16 -3.09 24.75
N ALA A 349 2.10 -3.94 23.71
CA ALA A 349 3.16 -4.91 23.43
C ALA A 349 4.54 -4.26 23.25
N HIS A 350 4.60 -3.10 22.57
CA HIS A 350 5.83 -2.33 22.38
C HIS A 350 6.27 -1.61 23.68
N GLU A 351 5.33 -1.18 24.53
CA GLU A 351 5.65 -0.62 25.85
C GLU A 351 6.30 -1.63 26.78
N ASP A 352 5.87 -2.89 26.72
CA ASP A 352 6.44 -3.97 27.53
C ASP A 352 7.86 -4.35 27.08
N GLU A 353 8.19 -4.16 25.80
CA GLU A 353 9.56 -4.37 25.26
C GLU A 353 10.53 -3.25 25.65
N ILE A 354 10.05 -2.01 25.80
CA ILE A 354 10.88 -0.83 26.12
C ILE A 354 11.16 -0.68 27.63
N ARG A 355 10.33 -1.28 28.50
CA ARG A 355 10.43 -1.14 29.97
C ARG A 355 11.47 -2.05 30.62
#